data_AF-A0AAW0YGH6-F1
#
_entry.id   AF-A0AAW0YGH6-F1
#
_cell.length_a   1.000
_cell.length_b   1.000
_cell.length_c   1.000
_cell.angle_alpha   90.00
_cell.angle_beta   90.00
_cell.angle_gamma   90.00
#
_symmetry.space_group_name_H-M   'P 1'
#
loop_
_entity.id
_entity.type
_entity.pdbx_description
1 polymer ?
#
loop_
_entity_poly.entity_id
_entity_poly.type
_entity_poly.pdbx_seq_one_letter_code
_entity_poly.pdbx_strand_id
1 'polypeptide(L)'
;MGQLRRRDYLRLLIVPAVFAVSSFFLWFLFVNRPALKNGLSPDLHFPKSLEDLRELVRVSSVYRQDHWYYVLLLFTSAYVYKQTFAIPGSALLNLFCGALLGCWPLGFPLCCILTAVGASNCFLLSRFVGKAIIQEMFANKIAKLQEKLLENEHQLFFFLISLRVFPMTPNWFLNVTAPYINIPLPIFFFSVLIGLMPYNFLCIQAGEMLSDIRSMEDVLTYKQMLGLITVALMMITLSHFYRKHKSTHSE
;
A
#
# COMPACT_ATOMS: atom_id res chain seq x y z
N MET A 1 27.27 -20.84 -11.77
CA MET A 1 27.42 -19.58 -11.01
C MET A 1 27.95 -18.51 -11.95
N GLY A 2 27.07 -17.63 -12.44
CA GLY A 2 27.48 -16.54 -13.33
C GLY A 2 28.16 -15.43 -12.52
N GLN A 3 29.39 -15.06 -12.86
CA GLN A 3 30.09 -13.95 -12.22
C GLN A 3 29.29 -12.65 -12.40
N LEU A 4 28.76 -12.11 -11.30
CA LEU A 4 28.18 -10.76 -11.25
C LEU A 4 29.25 -9.76 -11.70
N ARG A 5 28.95 -8.96 -12.73
CA ARG A 5 29.89 -7.97 -13.25
C ARG A 5 29.99 -6.81 -12.25
N ARG A 6 31.13 -6.12 -12.16
CA ARG A 6 31.32 -4.92 -11.30
C ARG A 6 30.20 -3.86 -11.47
N ARG A 7 29.61 -3.75 -12.67
CA ARG A 7 28.45 -2.89 -12.95
C ARG A 7 27.16 -3.30 -12.21
N ASP A 8 26.97 -4.60 -11.96
CA ASP A 8 25.80 -5.10 -11.24
C ASP A 8 25.90 -4.74 -9.75
N TYR A 9 27.10 -4.80 -9.16
CA TYR A 9 27.35 -4.31 -7.80
C TYR A 9 27.12 -2.80 -7.65
N LEU A 10 27.52 -1.98 -8.62
CA LEU A 10 27.26 -0.54 -8.60
C LEU A 10 25.76 -0.22 -8.70
N ARG A 11 25.00 -1.02 -9.47
CA ARG A 11 23.54 -0.88 -9.55
C ARG A 11 22.84 -1.26 -8.25
N LEU A 12 23.39 -2.20 -7.50
CA LEU A 12 22.88 -2.52 -6.16
C LEU A 12 22.99 -1.37 -5.18
N LEU A 13 23.93 -0.45 -5.35
CA LEU A 13 24.07 0.73 -4.50
C LEU A 13 22.96 1.78 -4.73
N ILE A 14 22.22 1.69 -5.85
CA ILE A 14 21.13 2.63 -6.15
C ILE A 14 20.00 2.49 -5.12
N VAL A 15 19.62 1.27 -4.76
CA VAL A 15 18.53 1.03 -3.80
C VAL A 15 18.82 1.62 -2.41
N PRO A 16 19.95 1.32 -1.74
CA PRO A 16 20.27 1.92 -0.45
C PRO A 16 20.47 3.43 -0.56
N ALA A 17 20.99 3.96 -1.67
CA ALA A 17 21.08 5.41 -1.87
C ALA A 17 19.70 6.09 -1.96
N VAL A 18 18.79 5.55 -2.77
CA VAL A 18 17.41 6.05 -2.89
C VAL A 18 16.67 5.92 -1.55
N PHE A 19 16.89 4.83 -0.82
CA PHE A 19 16.36 4.64 0.53
C PHE A 19 16.88 5.68 1.51
N ALA A 20 18.20 5.95 1.53
CA ALA A 20 18.82 6.93 2.41
C ALA A 20 18.32 8.36 2.11
N VAL A 21 18.27 8.75 0.83
CA VAL A 21 17.76 10.07 0.42
C VAL A 21 16.29 10.23 0.80
N SER A 22 15.47 9.21 0.57
CA SER A 22 14.04 9.28 0.89
C SER A 22 13.79 9.28 2.41
N SER A 23 14.61 8.54 3.17
CA SER A 23 14.60 8.55 4.64
C SER A 23 14.99 9.93 5.19
N PHE A 24 16.04 10.53 4.64
CA PHE A 24 16.46 11.88 4.99
C PHE A 24 15.37 12.91 4.68
N PHE A 25 14.72 12.80 3.53
CA PHE A 25 13.61 13.69 3.17
C PHE A 25 12.43 13.59 4.17
N LEU A 26 12.02 12.37 4.55
CA LEU A 26 10.97 12.19 5.56
C LEU A 26 11.39 12.71 6.94
N TRP A 27 12.63 12.45 7.34
CA TRP A 27 13.18 12.98 8.58
C TRP A 27 13.21 14.52 8.56
N PHE A 28 13.62 15.12 7.44
CA PHE A 28 13.64 16.57 7.27
C PHE A 28 12.23 17.17 7.39
N LEU A 29 11.22 16.57 6.75
CA LEU A 29 9.83 17.01 6.92
C LEU A 29 9.37 16.90 8.37
N PHE A 30 9.72 15.81 9.07
CA PHE A 30 9.32 15.57 10.44
C PHE A 30 9.96 16.55 11.44
N VAL A 31 11.24 16.86 11.27
CA VAL A 31 11.97 17.81 12.14
C VAL A 31 11.54 19.25 11.87
N ASN A 32 11.31 19.62 10.61
CA ASN A 32 10.85 20.95 10.21
C ASN A 32 9.32 21.07 10.24
N ARG A 33 8.68 20.46 11.23
CA ARG A 33 7.23 20.56 11.41
C ARG A 33 6.84 22.00 11.77
N PRO A 34 5.80 22.57 11.14
CA PRO A 34 5.39 23.94 11.43
C PRO A 34 4.79 24.02 12.85
N ALA A 35 5.03 25.14 13.55
CA ALA A 35 4.42 25.36 14.85
C ALA A 35 2.90 25.45 14.73
N LEU A 36 2.19 24.76 15.63
CA LEU A 36 0.75 24.91 15.78
C LEU A 36 0.43 26.25 16.45
N LYS A 37 -0.63 26.93 16.00
CA LYS A 37 -1.03 28.23 16.59
C LYS A 37 -1.36 28.14 18.08
N ASN A 38 -1.73 26.94 18.54
CA ASN A 38 -2.17 26.69 19.92
C ASN A 38 -1.05 26.25 20.87
N GLY A 39 0.23 26.28 20.46
CA GLY A 39 1.36 25.89 21.31
C GLY A 39 1.42 24.39 21.67
N LEU A 40 0.52 23.57 21.14
CA LEU A 40 0.55 22.12 21.30
C LEU A 40 1.81 21.56 20.62
N SER A 41 2.65 20.87 21.39
CA SER A 41 3.75 20.03 20.89
C SER A 41 3.41 18.57 21.16
N PRO A 42 2.51 17.95 20.36
CA PRO A 42 2.11 16.59 20.60
C PRO A 42 3.28 15.64 20.38
N ASP A 43 3.37 14.63 21.24
CA ASP A 43 4.32 13.55 21.09
C ASP A 43 3.87 12.63 19.95
N LEU A 44 4.65 12.60 18.87
CA LEU A 44 4.35 11.84 17.66
C LEU A 44 5.10 10.52 17.73
N HIS A 45 4.45 9.51 18.29
CA HIS A 45 4.94 8.14 18.29
C HIS A 45 4.13 7.27 17.33
N PHE A 46 4.75 6.18 16.87
CA PHE A 46 4.06 5.21 16.02
C PHE A 46 2.95 4.52 16.82
N PRO A 47 1.71 4.45 16.30
CA PRO A 47 0.59 3.96 17.08
C PRO A 47 0.75 2.46 17.35
N LYS A 48 0.75 2.08 18.63
CA LYS A 48 0.78 0.68 19.09
C LYS A 48 -0.60 0.25 19.58
N SER A 49 -1.44 1.21 19.96
CA SER A 49 -2.81 1.01 20.43
C SER A 49 -3.83 1.76 19.56
N LEU A 50 -5.12 1.45 19.74
CA LEU A 50 -6.22 2.19 19.13
C LEU A 50 -6.28 3.64 19.66
N GLU A 51 -5.87 3.84 20.91
CA GLU A 51 -5.81 5.14 21.57
C GLU A 51 -4.72 6.01 20.96
N ASP A 52 -3.53 5.44 20.71
CA ASP A 52 -2.44 6.14 20.02
C ASP A 52 -2.85 6.54 18.60
N LEU A 53 -3.60 5.68 17.90
CA LEU A 53 -4.13 6.01 16.57
C LEU A 53 -5.13 7.17 16.65
N ARG A 54 -6.01 7.19 17.66
CA ARG A 54 -6.96 8.28 17.89
C ARG A 54 -6.23 9.59 18.22
N GLU A 55 -5.16 9.53 18.98
CA GLU A 55 -4.35 10.70 19.32
C GLU A 55 -3.59 11.20 18.09
N LEU A 56 -2.99 10.30 17.30
CA LEU A 56 -2.34 10.64 16.03
C LEU A 56 -3.33 11.32 15.06
N VAL A 57 -4.56 10.80 14.96
CA VAL A 57 -5.63 11.40 14.14
C VAL A 57 -6.04 12.77 14.68
N ARG A 58 -6.18 12.92 16.01
CA ARG A 58 -6.53 14.20 16.65
C ARG A 58 -5.47 15.27 16.41
N VAL A 59 -4.21 14.91 16.60
CA VAL A 59 -3.07 15.79 16.35
C VAL A 59 -3.03 16.18 14.89
N SER A 60 -3.17 15.20 14.00
CA SER A 60 -3.11 15.42 12.57
C SER A 60 -4.30 16.25 12.06
N SER A 61 -5.48 16.15 12.69
CA SER A 61 -6.64 16.98 12.34
C SER A 61 -6.47 18.45 12.76
N VAL A 62 -5.79 18.70 13.89
CA VAL A 62 -5.39 20.07 14.28
C VAL A 62 -4.36 20.64 13.29
N TYR A 63 -3.32 19.86 12.96
CA TYR A 63 -2.36 20.24 11.91
C TYR A 63 -3.03 20.42 10.55
N ARG A 64 -4.08 19.66 10.24
CA ARG A 64 -4.83 19.77 8.99
C ARG A 64 -5.51 21.14 8.86
N GLN A 65 -6.04 21.67 9.96
CA GLN A 65 -6.70 22.98 9.99
C GLN A 65 -5.71 24.13 9.82
N ASP A 66 -4.57 24.07 10.50
CA ASP A 66 -3.56 25.13 10.45
C ASP A 66 -2.63 25.03 9.23
N HIS A 67 -2.28 23.82 8.81
CA HIS A 67 -1.21 23.52 7.84
C HIS A 67 -1.57 22.36 6.90
N TRP A 68 -2.70 22.49 6.18
CA TRP A 68 -3.21 21.49 5.24
C TRP A 68 -2.14 20.88 4.31
N TYR A 69 -1.34 21.74 3.66
CA TYR A 69 -0.32 21.31 2.69
C TYR A 69 0.79 20.47 3.31
N TYR A 70 1.19 20.79 4.55
CA TYR A 70 2.21 20.03 5.27
C TYR A 70 1.73 18.61 5.57
N VAL A 71 0.50 18.47 6.07
CA VAL A 71 -0.10 17.17 6.36
C VAL A 71 -0.22 16.32 5.10
N LEU A 72 -0.70 16.91 4.01
CA LEU A 72 -0.83 16.20 2.73
C LEU A 72 0.55 15.78 2.19
N LEU A 73 1.55 16.67 2.24
CA LEU A 73 2.91 16.38 1.78
C LEU A 73 3.55 15.26 2.61
N LEU A 74 3.46 15.34 3.94
CA LEU A 74 4.01 14.33 4.84
C LEU A 74 3.31 12.98 4.62
N PHE A 75 1.98 12.96 4.57
CA PHE A 75 1.19 11.75 4.36
C PHE A 75 1.51 11.09 3.01
N THR A 76 1.44 11.86 1.91
CA THR A 76 1.71 11.34 0.56
C THR A 76 3.14 10.83 0.43
N SER A 77 4.12 11.55 0.99
CA SER A 77 5.53 11.15 0.99
C SER A 77 5.74 9.86 1.78
N ALA A 78 5.19 9.77 2.99
CA ALA A 78 5.28 8.57 3.82
C ALA A 78 4.59 7.36 3.16
N TYR A 79 3.44 7.57 2.53
CA TYR A 79 2.72 6.54 1.80
C TYR A 79 3.54 5.98 0.63
N VAL A 80 4.03 6.88 -0.24
CA VAL A 80 4.83 6.50 -1.41
C VAL A 80 6.14 5.86 -0.98
N TYR A 81 6.81 6.39 0.05
CA TYR A 81 8.02 5.78 0.63
C TYR A 81 7.76 4.33 1.04
N LYS A 82 6.76 4.13 1.90
CA LYS A 82 6.37 2.82 2.44
C LYS A 82 6.04 1.84 1.32
N GLN A 83 5.34 2.29 0.28
CA GLN A 83 4.96 1.47 -0.86
C GLN A 83 6.13 1.17 -1.81
N THR A 84 7.02 2.13 -2.03
CA THR A 84 8.22 2.01 -2.89
C THR A 84 9.17 0.93 -2.36
N PHE A 85 9.38 0.91 -1.04
CA PHE A 85 10.27 -0.06 -0.38
C PHE A 85 9.57 -1.33 0.08
N ALA A 86 8.33 -1.57 -0.36
CA ALA A 86 7.56 -2.77 -0.03
C ALA A 86 7.43 -3.06 1.48
N ILE A 87 7.49 -2.01 2.31
CA ILE A 87 7.35 -2.12 3.77
C ILE A 87 5.91 -2.59 4.06
N PRO A 88 5.66 -3.49 5.04
CA PRO A 88 4.29 -3.88 5.41
C PRO A 88 3.52 -2.73 6.08
N GLY A 89 2.19 -2.82 6.16
CA GLY A 89 1.35 -1.85 6.89
C GLY A 89 0.54 -0.86 6.05
N SER A 90 0.22 -1.16 4.77
CA SER A 90 -0.67 -0.28 3.96
C SER A 90 -2.05 -0.10 4.59
N ALA A 91 -2.55 -1.13 5.29
CA ALA A 91 -3.85 -1.08 5.96
C ALA A 91 -3.93 0.07 6.96
N LEU A 92 -2.88 0.27 7.77
CA LEU A 92 -2.84 1.33 8.79
C LEU A 92 -2.83 2.72 8.16
N LEU A 93 -2.05 2.93 7.09
CA LEU A 93 -2.04 4.22 6.38
C LEU A 93 -3.36 4.51 5.66
N ASN A 94 -4.00 3.48 5.10
CA ASN A 94 -5.33 3.61 4.50
C ASN A 94 -6.39 3.94 5.55
N LEU A 95 -6.35 3.27 6.71
CA LEU A 95 -7.23 3.55 7.85
C LEU A 95 -7.02 4.98 8.36
N PHE A 96 -5.77 5.39 8.52
CA PHE A 96 -5.40 6.75 8.92
C PHE A 96 -5.90 7.79 7.90
N CYS A 97 -5.78 7.51 6.60
CA CYS A 97 -6.33 8.36 5.55
C CYS A 97 -7.84 8.53 5.69
N GLY A 98 -8.59 7.44 5.92
CA GLY A 98 -10.02 7.50 6.14
C GLY A 98 -10.40 8.35 7.36
N ALA A 99 -9.69 8.16 8.47
CA ALA A 99 -9.94 8.90 9.70
C ALA A 99 -9.61 10.40 9.60
N LEU A 100 -8.67 10.77 8.71
CA LEU A 100 -8.18 12.15 8.58
C LEU A 100 -8.81 12.93 7.41
N LEU A 101 -9.06 12.24 6.30
CA LEU A 101 -9.50 12.82 5.02
C LEU A 101 -10.93 12.42 4.63
N GLY A 102 -11.55 11.46 5.32
CA GLY A 102 -12.79 10.83 4.89
C GLY A 102 -12.58 9.87 3.73
N CYS A 103 -13.56 9.01 3.46
CA CYS A 103 -13.47 8.03 2.38
C CYS A 103 -13.68 8.70 1.02
N TRP A 104 -14.79 9.40 0.85
CA TRP A 104 -15.15 10.10 -0.39
C TRP A 104 -15.39 11.59 -0.10
N PRO A 105 -14.93 12.53 -0.96
CA PRO A 105 -14.33 12.34 -2.28
C PRO A 105 -12.80 12.31 -2.32
N LEU A 106 -12.10 12.53 -1.19
CA LEU A 106 -10.65 12.77 -1.23
C LEU A 106 -9.80 11.54 -0.88
N GLY A 107 -10.07 10.86 0.23
CA GLY A 107 -9.18 9.82 0.76
C GLY A 107 -9.05 8.60 -0.15
N PHE A 108 -10.18 8.09 -0.67
CA PHE A 108 -10.21 6.94 -1.56
C PHE A 108 -9.41 7.14 -2.87
N PRO A 109 -9.72 8.14 -3.72
CA PRO A 109 -8.97 8.32 -4.96
C PRO A 109 -7.50 8.66 -4.70
N LEU A 110 -7.20 9.45 -3.65
CA LEU A 110 -5.82 9.76 -3.28
C LEU A 110 -5.02 8.49 -2.95
N CYS A 111 -5.52 7.63 -2.06
CA CYS A 111 -4.84 6.39 -1.70
C CYS A 111 -4.67 5.45 -2.90
N CYS A 112 -5.67 5.33 -3.77
CA CYS A 112 -5.57 4.52 -4.99
C CYS A 112 -4.42 5.01 -5.90
N ILE A 113 -4.32 6.32 -6.11
CA ILE A 113 -3.23 6.93 -6.89
C ILE A 113 -1.89 6.71 -6.21
N LEU A 114 -1.77 6.99 -4.90
CA LEU A 114 -0.53 6.81 -4.16
C LEU A 114 -0.07 5.33 -4.14
N THR A 115 -1.02 4.40 -4.06
CA THR A 115 -0.74 2.95 -4.14
C THR A 115 -0.14 2.60 -5.50
N ALA A 116 -0.74 3.08 -6.59
CA ALA A 116 -0.28 2.83 -7.94
C ALA A 116 1.10 3.47 -8.20
N VAL A 117 1.28 4.74 -7.81
CA VAL A 117 2.56 5.46 -7.94
C VAL A 117 3.66 4.78 -7.12
N GLY A 118 3.41 4.46 -5.86
CA GLY A 118 4.38 3.79 -5.01
C GLY A 118 4.73 2.37 -5.48
N ALA A 119 3.76 1.63 -6.00
CA ALA A 119 4.00 0.32 -6.61
C ALA A 119 4.84 0.44 -7.90
N SER A 120 4.59 1.47 -8.72
CA SER A 120 5.40 1.76 -9.91
C SER A 120 6.82 2.16 -9.56
N ASN A 121 7.02 2.91 -8.46
CA ASN A 121 8.37 3.18 -7.96
C ASN A 121 9.08 1.89 -7.51
N CYS A 122 8.37 0.99 -6.83
CA CYS A 122 8.90 -0.33 -6.47
C CYS A 122 9.27 -1.16 -7.72
N PHE A 123 8.43 -1.13 -8.75
CA PHE A 123 8.71 -1.74 -10.06
C PHE A 123 9.98 -1.16 -10.71
N LEU A 124 10.11 0.16 -10.73
CA LEU A 124 11.26 0.82 -11.33
C LEU A 124 12.54 0.56 -10.53
N LEU A 125 12.46 0.65 -9.20
CA LEU A 125 13.57 0.40 -8.30
C LEU A 125 14.06 -1.04 -8.41
N SER A 126 13.13 -2.00 -8.42
CA SER A 126 13.48 -3.41 -8.62
C SER A 126 14.14 -3.64 -9.96
N ARG A 127 13.70 -2.99 -11.06
CA ARG A 127 14.36 -3.08 -12.39
C ARG A 127 15.86 -2.70 -12.35
N PHE A 128 16.28 -1.84 -11.42
CA PHE A 128 17.69 -1.46 -11.26
C PHE A 128 18.54 -2.48 -10.49
N VAL A 129 17.96 -3.25 -9.55
CA VAL A 129 18.67 -4.25 -8.70
C VAL A 129 19.34 -5.35 -9.53
N GLY A 130 18.85 -5.61 -10.74
CA GLY A 130 19.46 -6.54 -11.68
C GLY A 130 18.79 -7.91 -11.68
N LYS A 131 18.52 -8.41 -12.89
CA LYS A 131 17.75 -9.64 -13.16
C LYS A 131 18.35 -10.89 -12.52
N ALA A 132 19.68 -10.97 -12.43
CA ALA A 132 20.39 -12.15 -11.92
C ALA A 132 20.03 -12.47 -10.45
N ILE A 133 19.96 -11.47 -9.59
CA ILE A 133 19.77 -11.65 -8.14
C ILE A 133 18.33 -12.05 -7.84
N ILE A 134 17.37 -11.35 -8.46
CA ILE A 134 15.94 -11.64 -8.27
C ILE A 134 15.60 -13.01 -8.87
N GLN A 135 16.19 -13.38 -10.00
CA GLN A 135 16.04 -14.72 -10.56
C GLN A 135 16.67 -15.79 -9.68
N GLU A 136 17.83 -15.56 -9.06
CA GLU A 136 18.44 -16.55 -8.16
C GLU A 136 17.61 -16.76 -6.88
N MET A 137 17.09 -15.68 -6.28
CA MET A 137 16.28 -15.77 -5.05
C MET A 137 14.89 -16.36 -5.25
N PHE A 138 14.29 -16.14 -6.43
CA PHE A 138 12.88 -16.47 -6.68
C PHE A 138 12.62 -17.27 -7.97
N ALA A 139 13.64 -17.94 -8.52
CA ALA A 139 13.60 -18.67 -9.79
C ALA A 139 12.29 -19.44 -10.01
N ASN A 140 11.98 -20.35 -9.08
CA ASN A 140 10.81 -21.24 -9.19
C ASN A 140 9.47 -20.49 -9.16
N LYS A 141 9.37 -19.40 -8.37
CA LYS A 141 8.14 -18.60 -8.29
C LYS A 141 7.98 -17.70 -9.52
N ILE A 142 9.08 -17.13 -10.01
CA ILE A 142 9.10 -16.32 -11.23
C ILE A 142 8.74 -17.19 -12.44
N ALA A 143 9.31 -18.40 -12.56
CA ALA A 143 9.01 -19.33 -13.64
C ALA A 143 7.50 -19.69 -13.67
N LYS A 144 6.92 -20.08 -12.53
CA LYS A 144 5.48 -20.36 -12.41
C LYS A 144 4.60 -19.15 -12.74
N LEU A 145 5.00 -17.96 -12.30
CA LEU A 145 4.26 -16.74 -12.62
C LEU A 145 4.37 -16.43 -14.12
N GLN A 146 5.55 -16.60 -14.72
CA GLN A 146 5.78 -16.38 -16.13
C GLN A 146 4.97 -17.35 -17.00
N GLU A 147 4.92 -18.63 -16.65
CA GLU A 147 4.10 -19.64 -17.33
C GLU A 147 2.61 -19.23 -17.35
N LYS A 148 2.05 -18.88 -16.18
CA LYS A 148 0.67 -18.41 -16.09
C LYS A 148 0.41 -17.11 -16.87
N LEU A 149 1.40 -16.23 -16.95
CA LEU A 149 1.29 -15.00 -17.74
C LEU A 149 1.26 -15.28 -19.24
N LEU A 150 2.02 -16.27 -19.71
CA LEU A 150 2.00 -16.72 -21.10
C LEU A 150 0.67 -17.38 -21.45
N GLU A 151 0.13 -18.23 -20.57
CA GLU A 151 -1.21 -18.82 -20.73
C GLU A 151 -2.32 -17.76 -20.84
N ASN A 152 -2.14 -16.61 -20.17
CA ASN A 152 -3.11 -15.53 -20.10
C ASN A 152 -2.66 -14.27 -20.86
N GLU A 153 -1.76 -14.40 -21.84
CA GLU A 153 -1.15 -13.25 -22.53
C GLU A 153 -2.21 -12.32 -23.14
N HIS A 154 -3.22 -12.90 -23.77
CA HIS A 154 -4.35 -12.17 -24.37
C HIS A 154 -5.21 -11.39 -23.37
N GLN A 155 -5.15 -11.74 -22.08
CA GLN A 155 -5.91 -11.12 -21.00
C GLN A 155 -5.02 -10.66 -19.84
N LEU A 156 -3.76 -10.33 -20.15
CA LEU A 156 -2.72 -9.99 -19.16
C LEU A 156 -3.19 -8.97 -18.12
N PHE A 157 -3.89 -7.92 -18.58
CA PHE A 157 -4.40 -6.88 -17.69
C PHE A 157 -5.40 -7.40 -16.66
N PHE A 158 -6.40 -8.17 -17.09
CA PHE A 158 -7.42 -8.75 -16.22
C PHE A 158 -6.84 -9.83 -15.31
N PHE A 159 -5.90 -10.61 -15.81
CA PHE A 159 -5.15 -11.57 -15.02
C PHE A 159 -4.36 -10.88 -13.89
N LEU A 160 -3.69 -9.77 -14.17
CA LEU A 160 -2.98 -9.01 -13.13
C LEU A 160 -3.93 -8.39 -12.10
N ILE A 161 -5.11 -7.92 -12.53
CA ILE A 161 -6.14 -7.44 -11.61
C ILE A 161 -6.60 -8.57 -10.69
N SER A 162 -6.89 -9.76 -11.24
CA SER A 162 -7.36 -10.90 -10.45
C SER A 162 -6.33 -11.31 -9.39
N LEU A 163 -5.03 -11.33 -9.74
CA LEU A 163 -3.94 -11.60 -8.79
C LEU A 163 -3.82 -10.57 -7.64
N ARG A 164 -4.40 -9.38 -7.79
CA ARG A 164 -4.36 -8.31 -6.78
C ARG A 164 -5.61 -8.26 -5.93
N VAL A 165 -6.76 -8.54 -6.54
CA VAL A 165 -8.05 -8.67 -5.85
C VAL A 165 -8.03 -9.92 -4.97
N PHE A 166 -7.54 -11.03 -5.51
CA PHE A 166 -7.38 -12.27 -4.76
C PHE A 166 -5.96 -12.32 -4.17
N PRO A 167 -5.78 -12.42 -2.84
CA PRO A 167 -4.48 -12.35 -2.17
C PRO A 167 -3.63 -13.63 -2.34
N MET A 168 -3.58 -14.17 -3.55
CA MET A 168 -2.84 -15.36 -3.97
C MET A 168 -1.33 -15.13 -3.91
N THR A 169 -0.92 -13.93 -4.32
CA THR A 169 0.47 -13.53 -4.42
C THR A 169 0.65 -12.24 -3.62
N PRO A 170 1.67 -12.14 -2.77
CA PRO A 170 1.93 -10.90 -2.06
C PRO A 170 2.12 -9.74 -3.03
N ASN A 171 1.46 -8.61 -2.78
CA ASN A 171 1.55 -7.44 -3.67
C ASN A 171 2.99 -6.96 -3.86
N TRP A 172 3.82 -7.00 -2.82
CA TRP A 172 5.24 -6.66 -2.91
C TRP A 172 5.98 -7.56 -3.91
N PHE A 173 5.64 -8.85 -3.95
CA PHE A 173 6.30 -9.80 -4.83
C PHE A 173 5.98 -9.46 -6.29
N LEU A 174 4.70 -9.25 -6.62
CA LEU A 174 4.30 -8.81 -7.97
C LEU A 174 4.99 -7.52 -8.37
N ASN A 175 5.11 -6.55 -7.46
CA ASN A 175 5.74 -5.27 -7.75
C ASN A 175 7.24 -5.41 -8.06
N VAL A 176 7.93 -6.32 -7.38
CA VAL A 176 9.36 -6.59 -7.59
C VAL A 176 9.62 -7.48 -8.81
N THR A 177 8.75 -8.46 -9.09
CA THR A 177 8.99 -9.45 -10.16
C THR A 177 8.44 -9.05 -11.51
N ALA A 178 7.41 -8.19 -11.56
CA ALA A 178 6.81 -7.71 -12.80
C ALA A 178 7.80 -7.16 -13.87
N PRO A 179 8.86 -6.40 -13.53
CA PRO A 179 9.80 -5.94 -14.56
C PRO A 179 10.62 -7.07 -15.19
N TYR A 180 10.77 -8.20 -14.51
CA TYR A 180 11.61 -9.32 -14.96
C TYR A 180 10.90 -10.34 -15.84
N ILE A 181 9.57 -10.32 -15.81
CA ILE A 181 8.68 -11.10 -16.67
C ILE A 181 8.07 -10.24 -17.79
N ASN A 182 8.72 -9.10 -18.09
CA ASN A 182 8.39 -8.20 -19.20
C ASN A 182 6.98 -7.59 -19.18
N ILE A 183 6.38 -7.39 -18.00
CA ILE A 183 5.10 -6.68 -17.91
C ILE A 183 5.32 -5.19 -18.21
N PRO A 184 4.56 -4.58 -19.15
CA PRO A 184 4.63 -3.15 -19.42
C PRO A 184 4.19 -2.32 -18.21
N LEU A 185 4.93 -1.24 -17.92
CA LEU A 185 4.64 -0.34 -16.80
C LEU A 185 3.20 0.24 -16.81
N PRO A 186 2.60 0.63 -17.96
CA PRO A 186 1.22 1.13 -17.97
C PRO A 186 0.21 0.07 -17.54
N ILE A 187 0.33 -1.16 -18.06
CA ILE A 187 -0.53 -2.30 -17.68
C ILE A 187 -0.36 -2.58 -16.19
N PHE A 188 0.89 -2.58 -15.70
CA PHE A 188 1.17 -2.75 -14.28
C PHE A 188 0.51 -1.64 -13.44
N PHE A 189 0.69 -0.37 -13.79
CA PHE A 189 0.15 0.78 -13.05
C PHE A 189 -1.38 0.69 -12.94
N PHE A 190 -2.09 0.49 -14.06
CA PHE A 190 -3.54 0.40 -14.05
C PHE A 190 -4.03 -0.88 -13.34
N SER A 191 -3.28 -1.99 -13.42
CA SER A 191 -3.62 -3.20 -12.67
C SER A 191 -3.57 -2.97 -11.16
N VAL A 192 -2.59 -2.20 -10.67
CA VAL A 192 -2.48 -1.82 -9.25
C VAL A 192 -3.61 -0.87 -8.89
N LEU A 193 -3.82 0.17 -9.73
CA LEU A 193 -4.81 1.20 -9.48
C LEU A 193 -6.22 0.61 -9.33
N ILE A 194 -6.62 -0.31 -10.22
CA ILE A 194 -7.95 -0.93 -10.22
C ILE A 194 -8.00 -2.14 -9.29
N GLY A 195 -7.02 -3.04 -9.37
CA GLY A 195 -7.04 -4.30 -8.63
C GLY A 195 -6.97 -4.14 -7.11
N LEU A 196 -6.44 -3.01 -6.61
CA LEU A 196 -6.42 -2.71 -5.17
C LEU A 196 -7.50 -1.75 -4.72
N MET A 197 -8.40 -1.29 -5.61
CA MET A 197 -9.53 -0.44 -5.20
C MET A 197 -10.39 -1.07 -4.11
N PRO A 198 -10.80 -2.35 -4.19
CA PRO A 198 -11.65 -2.94 -3.16
C PRO A 198 -10.96 -2.93 -1.79
N TYR A 199 -9.69 -3.31 -1.75
CA TYR A 199 -8.89 -3.30 -0.53
C TYR A 199 -8.72 -1.89 0.05
N ASN A 200 -8.39 -0.91 -0.80
CA ASN A 200 -8.22 0.49 -0.40
C ASN A 200 -9.55 1.06 0.12
N PHE A 201 -10.65 0.85 -0.58
CA PHE A 201 -11.98 1.29 -0.17
C PHE A 201 -12.36 0.77 1.21
N LEU A 202 -12.23 -0.54 1.44
CA LEU A 202 -12.59 -1.16 2.72
C LEU A 202 -11.76 -0.60 3.89
N CYS A 203 -10.44 -0.45 3.70
CA CYS A 203 -9.57 0.07 4.76
C CYS A 203 -9.85 1.54 5.08
N ILE A 204 -10.07 2.36 4.04
CA ILE A 204 -10.33 3.80 4.22
C ILE A 204 -11.72 4.01 4.83
N GLN A 205 -12.72 3.25 4.37
CA GLN A 205 -14.07 3.30 4.94
C GLN A 205 -14.08 2.91 6.42
N ALA A 206 -13.32 1.88 6.80
CA ALA A 206 -13.14 1.50 8.21
C ALA A 206 -12.48 2.62 9.02
N GLY A 207 -11.58 3.39 8.41
CA GLY A 207 -10.88 4.50 9.04
C GLY A 207 -11.80 5.67 9.34
N GLU A 208 -12.62 6.05 8.37
CA GLU A 208 -13.66 7.07 8.52
C GLU A 208 -14.67 6.69 9.59
N MET A 209 -15.12 5.43 9.61
CA MET A 209 -16.00 4.94 10.68
C MET A 209 -15.36 5.04 12.06
N LEU A 210 -14.03 4.85 12.16
CA LEU A 210 -13.33 4.92 13.43
C LEU A 210 -13.25 6.34 14.01
N SER A 211 -13.16 7.37 13.15
CA SER A 211 -13.16 8.77 13.58
C SER A 211 -14.54 9.26 14.08
N ASP A 212 -15.63 8.72 13.52
CA ASP A 212 -17.01 9.13 13.85
C ASP A 212 -17.50 8.63 15.22
N ILE A 213 -16.87 7.61 15.79
CA ILE A 213 -17.22 7.00 17.09
C ILE A 213 -17.05 7.97 18.28
N ARG A 214 -16.64 9.23 18.06
CA ARG A 214 -16.46 10.25 19.11
C ARG A 214 -17.76 10.87 19.65
N SER A 215 -18.93 10.60 19.07
CA SER A 215 -20.22 10.92 19.71
C SER A 215 -20.72 9.71 20.50
N MET A 216 -20.23 9.56 21.73
CA MET A 216 -20.65 8.52 22.68
C MET A 216 -22.04 8.80 23.28
N GLU A 217 -23.05 8.99 22.43
CA GLU A 217 -24.46 9.00 22.84
C GLU A 217 -25.45 8.40 21.84
N ASP A 218 -25.05 8.09 20.60
CA ASP A 218 -25.86 7.29 19.66
C ASP A 218 -25.07 6.09 19.16
N VAL A 219 -25.10 5.07 20.00
CA VAL A 219 -24.45 3.77 19.86
C VAL A 219 -24.90 3.09 18.57
N LEU A 220 -23.94 2.80 17.69
CA LEU A 220 -24.04 1.86 16.57
C LEU A 220 -25.24 2.13 15.65
N THR A 221 -25.16 3.18 14.82
CA THR A 221 -26.05 3.26 13.66
C THR A 221 -25.91 1.95 12.88
N TYR A 222 -27.04 1.29 12.62
CA TYR A 222 -27.17 0.03 11.86
C TYR A 222 -26.27 -0.03 10.61
N LYS A 223 -26.04 1.12 9.97
CA LYS A 223 -25.16 1.34 8.81
C LYS A 223 -23.67 1.07 9.08
N GLN A 224 -23.14 1.39 10.27
CA GLN A 224 -21.73 1.16 10.65
C GLN A 224 -21.48 -0.29 11.05
N MET A 225 -22.42 -0.92 11.77
CA MET A 225 -22.38 -2.38 12.02
C MET A 225 -22.45 -3.15 10.72
N LEU A 226 -23.38 -2.78 9.83
CA LEU A 226 -23.43 -3.35 8.48
C LEU A 226 -22.12 -3.16 7.72
N GLY A 227 -21.51 -1.98 7.78
CA GLY A 227 -20.22 -1.71 7.14
C GLY A 227 -19.10 -2.64 7.60
N LEU A 228 -18.91 -2.77 8.92
CA LEU A 228 -17.88 -3.65 9.51
C LEU A 228 -18.18 -5.14 9.25
N ILE A 229 -19.44 -5.55 9.38
CA ILE A 229 -19.89 -6.91 9.05
C ILE A 229 -19.66 -7.18 7.55
N THR A 230 -19.89 -6.21 6.68
CA THR A 230 -19.65 -6.34 5.24
C THR A 230 -18.17 -6.49 4.94
N VAL A 231 -17.30 -5.69 5.57
CA VAL A 231 -15.83 -5.82 5.44
C VAL A 231 -15.38 -7.21 5.93
N ALA A 232 -15.86 -7.64 7.11
CA ALA A 232 -15.52 -8.93 7.68
C ALA A 232 -16.04 -10.11 6.83
N LEU A 233 -17.29 -10.06 6.38
CA LEU A 233 -17.88 -11.07 5.51
C LEU A 233 -17.24 -11.10 4.13
N MET A 234 -16.85 -9.96 3.55
CA MET A 234 -16.06 -9.95 2.32
C MET A 234 -14.73 -10.67 2.52
N MET A 235 -13.99 -10.35 3.59
CA MET A 235 -12.71 -11.02 3.89
C MET A 235 -12.86 -12.53 4.10
N ILE A 236 -13.95 -12.96 4.76
CA ILE A 236 -14.26 -14.38 5.00
C ILE A 236 -14.70 -15.07 3.71
N THR A 237 -15.57 -14.46 2.91
CA THR A 237 -16.06 -15.03 1.64
C THR A 237 -14.94 -15.13 0.60
N LEU A 238 -14.09 -14.11 0.48
CA LEU A 238 -12.85 -14.15 -0.32
C LEU A 238 -11.95 -15.31 0.13
N SER A 239 -11.78 -15.50 1.45
CA SER A 239 -10.98 -16.62 1.99
C SER A 239 -11.62 -17.99 1.77
N HIS A 240 -12.95 -18.10 1.86
CA HIS A 240 -13.69 -19.36 1.76
C HIS A 240 -13.86 -19.81 0.30
N PHE A 241 -14.23 -18.90 -0.60
CA PHE A 241 -14.27 -19.15 -2.04
C PHE A 241 -12.91 -19.63 -2.55
N TYR A 242 -11.84 -19.03 -2.04
CA TYR A 242 -10.48 -19.43 -2.36
C TYR A 242 -10.13 -20.85 -1.87
N ARG A 243 -10.49 -21.20 -0.62
CA ARG A 243 -10.28 -22.57 -0.11
C ARG A 243 -11.04 -23.62 -0.91
N LYS A 244 -12.26 -23.31 -1.34
CA LYS A 244 -13.13 -24.23 -2.09
C LYS A 244 -12.64 -24.50 -3.51
N HIS A 245 -12.02 -23.52 -4.18
CA HIS A 245 -11.45 -23.71 -5.52
C HIS A 245 -10.07 -24.37 -5.52
N LYS A 246 -9.36 -24.35 -4.37
CA LYS A 246 -8.10 -25.07 -4.20
C LYS A 246 -8.31 -26.58 -4.07
N SER A 247 -9.41 -27.04 -3.45
CA SER A 247 -9.71 -28.48 -3.30
C SER A 247 -10.16 -29.15 -4.59
N THR A 248 -10.76 -28.41 -5.54
CA THR A 248 -11.26 -28.94 -6.82
C THR A 248 -10.20 -29.02 -7.94
N HIS A 249 -8.97 -28.60 -7.68
CA HIS A 249 -7.83 -28.72 -8.61
C HIS A 249 -6.67 -29.54 -8.01
N SER A 250 -6.94 -30.26 -6.91
CA SER A 250 -6.00 -31.21 -6.29
C SER A 250 -6.57 -32.64 -6.23
N GLU A 251 -7.63 -32.92 -6.99
CA GLU A 251 -8.13 -34.26 -7.34
C GLU A 251 -7.94 -34.50 -8.84
#